data_AF-A0A8D8M3U0-F1
#
_entry.id   AF-A0A8D8M3U0-F1
#
_cell.length_a   1.000
_cell.length_b   1.000
_cell.length_c   1.000
_cell.angle_alpha   90.00
_cell.angle_beta   90.00
_cell.angle_gamma   90.00
#
_symmetry.space_group_name_H-M   'P 1'
#
loop_
_entity.id
_entity.type
_entity.pdbx_description
1 polymer ?
#
loop_
_entity_poly.entity_id
_entity_poly.type
_entity_poly.pdbx_seq_one_letter_code
_entity_poly.pdbx_strand_id
1 'polypeptide(L)'
;MSRNTEDFLYNGSLFILGGNMELLFNNPEYSDTTFIIRDAVLYAWSGLVSVASTTLGSLISTQFKNCDNREINLRSVKNVESFSIVLKSIYGLTINFTQTNIAVLCEALTLADDFKLTKFFVDLKSYLSDVDNFSVETAVVLLNTAYKFKMTNLYDRVTIFAYHNSDHLMKHESFPDLQYSVLVNLLKSNWFCSPEIDILTGILYWHTDMDRESKNVKYLAKENAEDVTENHNMSDLAELSDSETNEAEKTDNVSNDKNVECLPDGKESPNTASNSKNAEPAPSKKTDKGMDIVPVFAKNVLKSLLALVRISRISAKEWMEALLTELFKNYNHLLLDVHNFSSCHLARQEYVIVTFGPEYTEYLVRNVKRTFTIKGIHRTHTQLYESEIYFLSNLHTRIGMKFTDWRFGKNDKTNFNIVFTMFLKCSSDKPESWESITECQLKLISNTIDVNNIVLPADHSYTTLILNDDEVNSCIQYVKIGEWEWEGPRSDWFKTYKPNDIYTFEVDFKSIHTKIPK
;
A
#
# COMPACT_ATOMS: atom_id res chain seq x y z
N MET A 1 51.67 27.86 18.93
CA MET A 1 50.40 27.73 19.69
C MET A 1 49.41 28.72 19.10
N SER A 2 48.73 28.35 18.02
CA SER A 2 47.59 29.10 17.47
C SER A 2 46.33 28.46 18.06
N ARG A 3 45.49 29.27 18.70
CA ARG A 3 44.26 28.81 19.36
C ARG A 3 43.16 28.63 18.32
N ASN A 4 42.58 27.43 18.27
CA ASN A 4 41.26 27.17 17.71
C ASN A 4 40.22 27.91 18.56
N THR A 5 39.73 29.06 18.08
CA THR A 5 38.66 29.82 18.75
C THR A 5 37.42 30.01 17.88
N GLU A 6 37.32 29.36 16.72
CA GLU A 6 36.16 29.53 15.82
C GLU A 6 35.06 28.46 16.01
N ASP A 7 35.33 27.33 16.66
CA ASP A 7 34.35 26.23 16.78
C ASP A 7 33.40 26.32 17.99
N PHE A 8 33.62 27.24 18.95
CA PHE A 8 32.81 27.29 20.18
C PHE A 8 31.62 28.26 20.15
N LEU A 9 31.56 29.18 19.18
CA LEU A 9 30.51 30.22 19.10
C LEU A 9 29.28 29.82 18.28
N TYR A 10 29.31 28.71 17.55
CA TYR A 10 28.24 28.35 16.61
C TYR A 10 27.19 27.37 17.18
N ASN A 11 27.55 26.50 18.12
CA ASN A 11 26.62 25.50 18.66
C ASN A 11 25.57 26.09 19.64
N GLY A 12 25.92 27.15 20.37
CA GLY A 12 24.99 27.83 21.28
C GLY A 12 23.85 28.55 20.55
N SER A 13 24.17 29.19 19.43
CA SER A 13 23.20 29.92 18.60
C SER A 13 22.20 29.00 17.92
N LEU A 14 22.62 27.80 17.49
CA LEU A 14 21.74 26.80 16.89
C LEU A 14 20.78 26.17 17.92
N PHE A 15 21.24 25.97 19.16
CA PHE A 15 20.40 25.49 20.25
C PHE A 15 19.37 26.53 20.70
N ILE A 16 19.77 27.80 20.81
CA ILE A 16 18.85 28.92 21.08
C ILE A 16 17.83 29.05 19.94
N LEU A 17 18.27 28.93 18.69
CA LEU A 17 17.38 28.94 17.54
C LEU A 17 16.38 27.79 17.59
N GLY A 18 16.83 26.56 17.86
CA GLY A 18 15.97 25.38 18.00
C GLY A 18 14.94 25.50 19.13
N GLY A 19 15.34 25.99 20.31
CA GLY A 19 14.40 26.25 21.42
C GLY A 19 13.41 27.37 21.13
N ASN A 20 13.80 28.36 20.31
CA ASN A 20 12.92 29.44 19.89
C ASN A 20 11.96 29.03 18.76
N MET A 21 12.26 27.99 17.97
CA MET A 21 11.36 27.53 16.91
C MET A 21 10.00 27.05 17.44
N GLU A 22 9.96 26.50 18.66
CA GLU A 22 8.71 26.09 19.30
C GLU A 22 7.82 27.29 19.64
N LEU A 23 8.41 28.42 20.05
CA LEU A 23 7.68 29.67 20.32
C LEU A 23 7.17 30.35 19.05
N LEU A 24 7.85 30.12 17.91
CA LEU A 24 7.49 30.67 16.61
C LEU A 24 6.43 29.83 15.89
N PHE A 25 6.30 28.55 16.25
CA PHE A 25 5.36 27.64 15.62
C PHE A 25 3.90 28.06 15.91
N ASN A 26 3.12 28.20 14.84
CA ASN A 26 1.71 28.58 14.89
C ASN A 26 1.43 29.87 15.69
N ASN A 27 2.37 30.82 15.67
CA ASN A 27 2.25 32.09 16.39
C ASN A 27 1.85 33.22 15.43
N PRO A 28 0.68 33.86 15.60
CA PRO A 28 0.20 34.90 14.69
C PRO A 28 1.05 36.18 14.71
N GLU A 29 1.74 36.49 15.82
CA GLU A 29 2.55 37.73 15.93
C GLU A 29 3.83 37.68 15.11
N TYR A 30 4.37 36.47 14.90
CA TYR A 30 5.64 36.23 14.22
C TYR A 30 5.48 35.53 12.87
N SER A 31 4.24 35.33 12.43
CA SER A 31 3.93 34.68 11.15
C SER A 31 3.55 35.72 10.12
N ASP A 32 3.96 35.47 8.88
CA ASP A 32 3.70 36.34 7.74
C ASP A 32 2.78 35.68 6.71
N THR A 33 2.36 34.43 6.97
CA THR A 33 1.55 33.59 6.09
C THR A 33 0.57 32.79 6.93
N THR A 34 -0.60 32.53 6.37
CA THR A 34 -1.65 31.76 7.02
C THR A 34 -2.13 30.64 6.10
N PHE A 35 -2.15 29.42 6.61
CA PHE A 35 -2.73 28.25 5.94
C PHE A 35 -4.12 27.98 6.48
N ILE A 36 -5.09 27.84 5.59
CA ILE A 36 -6.48 27.52 5.92
C ILE A 36 -6.76 26.08 5.49
N ILE A 37 -7.13 25.22 6.43
CA ILE A 37 -7.43 23.80 6.20
C ILE A 37 -8.75 23.48 6.89
N ARG A 38 -9.81 23.18 6.12
CA ARG A 38 -11.15 22.85 6.67
C ARG A 38 -11.57 23.80 7.80
N ASP A 39 -11.45 25.09 7.55
CA ASP A 39 -11.77 26.21 8.46
C ASP A 39 -10.82 26.41 9.65
N ALA A 40 -9.84 25.52 9.85
CA ALA A 40 -8.76 25.73 10.80
C ALA A 40 -7.66 26.61 10.21
N VAL A 41 -7.11 27.47 11.06
CA VAL A 41 -6.10 28.45 10.71
C VAL A 41 -4.77 28.04 11.33
N LEU A 42 -3.74 27.92 10.50
CA LEU A 42 -2.36 27.66 10.92
C LEU A 42 -1.44 28.78 10.46
N TYR A 43 -0.74 29.38 11.41
CA TYR A 43 0.20 30.47 11.18
C TYR A 43 1.60 29.94 10.91
N ALA A 44 2.27 30.48 9.89
CA ALA A 44 3.61 30.06 9.53
C ALA A 44 4.44 31.22 8.97
N TRP A 45 5.75 31.02 8.99
CA TRP A 45 6.71 31.91 8.34
C TRP A 45 7.03 31.40 6.92
N SER A 46 6.64 32.18 5.91
CA SER A 46 6.81 31.88 4.48
C SER A 46 8.25 31.52 4.13
N GLY A 47 9.21 32.26 4.67
CA GLY A 47 10.63 32.09 4.40
C GLY A 47 11.10 30.69 4.78
N LEU A 48 10.75 30.24 5.98
CA LEU A 48 11.11 28.91 6.47
C LEU A 48 10.43 27.81 5.65
N VAL A 49 9.13 27.96 5.39
CA VAL A 49 8.35 26.99 4.60
C VAL A 49 8.91 26.86 3.18
N SER A 50 9.27 27.98 2.56
CA SER A 50 9.80 28.02 1.18
C SER A 50 11.21 27.44 1.09
N VAL A 51 12.03 27.59 2.13
CA VAL A 51 13.37 26.99 2.20
C VAL A 51 13.27 25.48 2.44
N ALA A 52 12.33 25.03 3.26
CA ALA A 52 12.18 23.61 3.58
C ALA A 52 11.49 22.81 2.47
N SER A 53 10.56 23.42 1.72
CA SER A 53 9.82 22.78 0.64
C SER A 53 9.76 23.69 -0.58
N THR A 54 10.33 23.21 -1.69
CA THR A 54 10.26 23.91 -2.97
C THR A 54 8.84 23.97 -3.51
N THR A 55 8.04 22.92 -3.31
CA THR A 55 6.62 22.90 -3.71
C THR A 55 5.82 23.96 -2.97
N LEU A 56 5.93 24.00 -1.63
CA LEU A 56 5.21 25.01 -0.83
C LEU A 56 5.76 26.41 -1.10
N GLY A 57 7.07 26.57 -1.32
CA GLY A 57 7.66 27.85 -1.70
C GLY A 57 7.11 28.40 -3.03
N SER A 58 6.94 27.53 -4.02
CA SER A 58 6.30 27.87 -5.29
C SER A 58 4.83 28.23 -5.10
N LEU A 59 4.10 27.47 -4.27
CA LEU A 59 2.69 27.74 -3.95
C LEU A 59 2.53 29.12 -3.28
N ILE A 60 3.33 29.40 -2.24
CA ILE A 60 3.35 30.69 -1.54
C ILE A 60 3.68 31.82 -2.53
N SER A 61 4.75 31.67 -3.31
CA SER A 61 5.18 32.69 -4.27
C SER A 61 4.13 32.97 -5.33
N THR A 62 3.38 31.95 -5.75
CA THR A 62 2.29 32.10 -6.72
C THR A 62 1.11 32.82 -6.09
N GLN A 63 0.71 32.42 -4.87
CA GLN A 63 -0.37 33.07 -4.15
C GLN A 63 -0.09 34.55 -3.91
N PHE A 64 1.11 34.89 -3.42
CA PHE A 64 1.50 36.25 -3.08
C PHE A 64 1.65 37.17 -4.30
N LYS A 65 1.78 36.61 -5.51
CA LYS A 65 1.74 37.39 -6.76
C LYS A 65 0.32 37.70 -7.21
N ASN A 66 -0.63 36.82 -6.89
CA ASN A 66 -1.97 36.86 -7.44
C ASN A 66 -3.00 37.50 -6.50
N CYS A 67 -2.80 37.39 -5.18
CA CYS A 67 -3.70 37.94 -4.18
C CYS A 67 -2.91 38.70 -3.10
N ASP A 68 -3.47 39.84 -2.65
CA ASP A 68 -2.87 40.66 -1.59
C ASP A 68 -3.02 40.00 -0.20
N ASN A 69 -3.97 39.05 -0.06
CA ASN A 69 -4.13 38.29 1.17
C ASN A 69 -3.06 37.19 1.28
N ARG A 70 -2.39 37.13 2.43
CA ARG A 70 -1.34 36.13 2.70
C ARG A 70 -1.91 34.80 3.20
N GLU A 71 -3.07 34.44 2.66
CA GLU A 71 -3.85 33.27 3.04
C GLU A 71 -3.78 32.23 1.94
N ILE A 72 -3.51 30.97 2.32
CA ILE A 72 -3.37 29.84 1.42
C ILE A 72 -4.35 28.75 1.85
N ASN A 73 -5.33 28.47 1.00
CA ASN A 73 -6.33 27.44 1.29
C ASN A 73 -5.90 26.08 0.73
N LEU A 74 -5.68 25.11 1.62
CA LEU A 74 -5.25 23.76 1.28
C LEU A 74 -6.44 22.79 1.31
N ARG A 75 -7.36 22.95 0.35
CA ARG A 75 -8.61 22.16 0.25
C ARG A 75 -8.38 20.65 0.11
N SER A 76 -7.24 20.23 -0.42
CA SER A 76 -6.90 18.81 -0.63
C SER A 76 -6.51 18.10 0.67
N VAL A 77 -6.14 18.83 1.72
CA VAL A 77 -5.76 18.25 3.01
C VAL A 77 -7.03 17.81 3.76
N LYS A 78 -7.08 16.53 4.13
CA LYS A 78 -8.19 15.93 4.88
C LYS A 78 -8.06 16.22 6.38
N ASN A 79 -6.86 16.22 6.95
CA ASN A 79 -6.66 16.42 8.38
C ASN A 79 -5.71 17.58 8.70
N VAL A 80 -6.20 18.52 9.51
CA VAL A 80 -5.43 19.68 10.01
C VAL A 80 -4.19 19.24 10.78
N GLU A 81 -4.30 18.16 11.56
CA GLU A 81 -3.20 17.58 12.33
C GLU A 81 -2.10 17.05 11.42
N SER A 82 -2.44 16.45 10.27
CA SER A 82 -1.45 15.95 9.31
C SER A 82 -0.59 17.07 8.74
N PHE A 83 -1.19 18.22 8.40
CA PHE A 83 -0.43 19.38 7.96
C PHE A 83 0.30 20.06 9.12
N SER A 84 -0.27 20.08 10.33
CA SER A 84 0.41 20.57 11.53
C SER A 84 1.70 19.78 11.79
N ILE A 85 1.68 18.45 11.63
CA ILE A 85 2.86 17.58 11.71
C ILE A 85 3.89 17.93 10.64
N VAL A 86 3.45 18.17 9.40
CA VAL A 86 4.33 18.64 8.32
C VAL A 86 4.99 19.96 8.69
N LEU A 87 4.24 20.95 9.19
CA LEU A 87 4.79 22.22 9.66
C LEU A 87 5.76 22.02 10.83
N LYS A 88 5.43 21.19 11.82
CA LYS A 88 6.35 20.85 12.93
C LYS A 88 7.68 20.31 12.40
N SER A 89 7.64 19.47 11.36
CA SER A 89 8.85 18.94 10.73
C SER A 89 9.70 20.04 10.08
N ILE A 90 9.07 21.04 9.45
CA ILE A 90 9.72 22.21 8.84
C ILE A 90 10.39 23.08 9.91
N TYR A 91 9.73 23.27 11.04
CA TYR A 91 10.26 24.01 12.19
C TYR A 91 11.30 23.21 13.00
N GLY A 92 11.56 21.95 12.64
CA GLY A 92 12.49 21.09 13.36
C GLY A 92 12.00 20.69 14.76
N LEU A 93 10.69 20.73 14.99
CA LEU A 93 10.08 20.36 16.27
C LEU A 93 10.02 18.84 16.42
N THR A 94 10.04 18.40 17.68
CA THR A 94 9.86 16.98 18.00
C THR A 94 8.43 16.55 17.68
N ILE A 95 8.29 15.42 17.00
CA ILE A 95 6.99 14.84 16.64
C ILE A 95 6.91 13.47 17.30
N ASN A 96 5.87 13.27 18.11
CA ASN A 96 5.64 11.98 18.76
C ASN A 96 4.77 11.08 17.89
N PHE A 97 5.39 10.26 17.05
CA PHE A 97 4.65 9.34 16.17
C PHE A 97 3.82 8.30 16.94
N THR A 98 4.26 7.87 18.12
CA THR A 98 3.58 6.78 18.86
C THR A 98 2.22 7.19 19.45
N GLN A 99 2.02 8.48 19.68
CA GLN A 99 0.76 9.04 20.19
C GLN A 99 -0.13 9.59 19.08
N THR A 100 0.35 9.61 17.84
CA THR A 100 -0.40 10.15 16.70
C THR A 100 -1.23 9.06 16.04
N ASN A 101 -2.44 9.38 15.62
CA ASN A 101 -3.29 8.44 14.89
C ASN A 101 -2.61 8.00 13.58
N ILE A 102 -2.61 6.70 13.29
CA ILE A 102 -1.99 6.12 12.09
C ILE A 102 -2.54 6.75 10.80
N ALA A 103 -3.85 7.01 10.72
CA ALA A 103 -4.45 7.64 9.55
C ALA A 103 -3.87 9.05 9.30
N VAL A 104 -3.64 9.81 10.37
CA VAL A 104 -3.01 11.14 10.33
C VAL A 104 -1.57 11.04 9.85
N LEU A 105 -0.82 10.04 10.30
CA LEU A 105 0.55 9.78 9.86
C LEU A 105 0.62 9.34 8.39
N CYS A 106 -0.30 8.49 7.94
CA CYS A 106 -0.41 8.07 6.53
C CYS A 106 -0.68 9.25 5.58
N GLU A 107 -1.55 10.18 6.01
CA GLU A 107 -1.79 11.42 5.28
C GLU A 107 -0.58 12.35 5.33
N ALA A 108 0.05 12.53 6.50
CA ALA A 108 1.27 13.34 6.64
C ALA A 108 2.41 12.81 5.76
N LEU A 109 2.52 11.49 5.57
CA LEU A 109 3.47 10.89 4.64
C LEU A 109 3.15 11.24 3.17
N THR A 110 1.87 11.27 2.82
CA THR A 110 1.43 11.71 1.48
C THR A 110 1.78 13.18 1.25
N LEU A 111 1.47 14.04 2.21
CA LEU A 111 1.83 15.46 2.16
C LEU A 111 3.36 15.66 2.10
N ALA A 112 4.13 14.85 2.80
CA ALA A 112 5.59 14.93 2.75
C ALA A 112 6.14 14.62 1.35
N ASP A 113 5.55 13.66 0.62
CA ASP A 113 5.91 13.38 -0.77
C ASP A 113 5.44 14.50 -1.71
N ASP A 114 4.20 14.97 -1.55
CA ASP A 114 3.62 16.04 -2.37
C ASP A 114 4.43 17.34 -2.23
N PHE A 115 4.81 17.69 -1.00
CA PHE A 115 5.62 18.88 -0.67
C PHE A 115 7.13 18.65 -0.77
N LYS A 116 7.58 17.48 -1.24
CA LYS A 116 9.00 17.17 -1.45
C LYS A 116 9.88 17.33 -0.21
N LEU A 117 9.33 17.01 0.96
CA LEU A 117 10.01 16.99 2.25
C LEU A 117 10.77 15.67 2.45
N THR A 118 11.81 15.45 1.64
CA THR A 118 12.49 14.15 1.49
C THR A 118 12.96 13.53 2.81
N LYS A 119 13.57 14.33 3.71
CA LYS A 119 14.08 13.82 4.99
C LYS A 119 12.93 13.32 5.88
N PHE A 120 11.93 14.17 6.09
CA PHE A 120 10.76 13.83 6.88
C PHE A 120 9.99 12.64 6.29
N PHE A 121 9.86 12.58 4.95
CA PHE A 121 9.26 11.45 4.25
C PHE A 121 9.97 10.12 4.55
N VAL A 122 11.31 10.10 4.49
CA VAL A 122 12.10 8.89 4.79
C VAL A 122 11.94 8.46 6.24
N ASP A 123 12.04 9.39 7.18
CA ASP A 123 11.93 9.10 8.62
C ASP A 123 10.53 8.54 8.96
N LEU A 124 9.47 9.18 8.45
CA LEU A 124 8.09 8.75 8.68
C LEU A 124 7.76 7.43 7.98
N LYS A 125 8.28 7.22 6.75
CA LYS A 125 8.16 5.94 6.04
C LYS A 125 8.83 4.79 6.80
N SER A 126 10.00 5.04 7.39
CA SER A 126 10.68 4.04 8.23
C SER A 126 9.82 3.70 9.43
N TYR A 127 9.32 4.71 10.16
CA TYR A 127 8.46 4.49 11.31
C TYR A 127 7.20 3.68 10.97
N LEU A 128 6.48 4.05 9.90
CA LEU A 128 5.26 3.34 9.49
C LEU A 128 5.55 1.89 9.06
N SER A 129 6.74 1.61 8.52
CA SER A 129 7.13 0.26 8.12
C SER A 129 7.28 -0.70 9.31
N ASP A 130 7.54 -0.16 10.49
CA ASP A 130 7.76 -0.89 11.75
C ASP A 130 6.50 -0.95 12.64
N VAL A 131 5.36 -0.44 12.17
CA VAL A 131 4.09 -0.54 12.92
C VAL A 131 3.58 -1.98 12.90
N ASP A 132 3.27 -2.52 14.08
CA ASP A 132 2.79 -3.91 14.25
C ASP A 132 1.36 -4.03 14.76
N ASN A 133 0.82 -2.97 15.37
CA ASN A 133 -0.51 -2.98 15.97
C ASN A 133 -1.55 -2.43 14.96
N PHE A 134 -2.30 -3.33 14.33
CA PHE A 134 -3.33 -2.98 13.35
C PHE A 134 -4.74 -3.06 13.95
N SER A 135 -5.62 -2.19 13.48
CA SER A 135 -7.07 -2.25 13.72
C SER A 135 -7.82 -2.28 12.39
N VAL A 136 -9.10 -2.69 12.39
CA VAL A 136 -9.92 -2.67 11.16
C VAL A 136 -10.06 -1.25 10.60
N GLU A 137 -10.18 -0.26 11.48
CA GLU A 137 -10.24 1.16 11.14
C GLU A 137 -9.00 1.65 10.38
N THR A 138 -7.81 1.19 10.81
CA THR A 138 -6.52 1.61 10.26
C THR A 138 -6.03 0.74 9.10
N ALA A 139 -6.59 -0.46 8.92
CA ALA A 139 -6.15 -1.42 7.91
C ALA A 139 -6.28 -0.87 6.49
N VAL A 140 -7.40 -0.24 6.13
CA VAL A 140 -7.63 0.28 4.78
C VAL A 140 -6.62 1.38 4.41
N VAL A 141 -6.44 2.37 5.30
CA VAL A 141 -5.50 3.47 5.05
C VAL A 141 -4.06 2.94 4.97
N LEU A 142 -3.68 2.00 5.84
CA LEU A 142 -2.35 1.38 5.80
C LEU A 142 -2.11 0.58 4.53
N LEU A 143 -3.08 -0.21 4.06
CA LEU A 143 -2.94 -0.97 2.81
C LEU A 143 -2.71 -0.05 1.62
N ASN A 144 -3.51 1.02 1.51
CA ASN A 144 -3.35 2.01 0.45
C ASN A 144 -2.00 2.73 0.52
N THR A 145 -1.59 3.17 1.71
CA THR A 145 -0.30 3.85 1.92
C THR A 145 0.88 2.93 1.64
N ALA A 146 0.86 1.70 2.15
CA ALA A 146 1.91 0.72 1.94
C ALA A 146 2.03 0.33 0.46
N TYR A 147 0.91 0.20 -0.25
CA TYR A 147 0.89 -0.04 -1.68
C TYR A 147 1.45 1.16 -2.46
N LYS A 148 0.95 2.38 -2.20
CA LYS A 148 1.38 3.63 -2.86
C LYS A 148 2.90 3.84 -2.74
N PHE A 149 3.45 3.64 -1.54
CA PHE A 149 4.86 3.89 -1.25
C PHE A 149 5.75 2.65 -1.31
N LYS A 150 5.23 1.53 -1.82
CA LYS A 150 5.94 0.25 -2.00
C LYS A 150 6.61 -0.26 -0.72
N MET A 151 5.90 -0.18 0.40
CA MET A 151 6.32 -0.76 1.69
C MET A 151 5.91 -2.23 1.74
N THR A 152 6.64 -3.10 1.04
CA THR A 152 6.22 -4.50 0.80
C THR A 152 6.01 -5.29 2.08
N ASN A 153 6.91 -5.20 3.05
CA ASN A 153 6.77 -5.89 4.35
C ASN A 153 5.50 -5.45 5.09
N LEU A 154 5.29 -4.14 5.25
CA LEU A 154 4.08 -3.61 5.88
C LEU A 154 2.82 -4.04 5.11
N TYR A 155 2.85 -3.94 3.78
CA TYR A 155 1.72 -4.35 2.93
C TYR A 155 1.37 -5.82 3.17
N ASP A 156 2.36 -6.72 3.23
CA ASP A 156 2.14 -8.15 3.48
C ASP A 156 1.55 -8.40 4.87
N ARG A 157 2.08 -7.76 5.92
CA ARG A 157 1.58 -7.92 7.30
C ARG A 157 0.15 -7.41 7.45
N VAL A 158 -0.16 -6.24 6.90
CA VAL A 158 -1.54 -5.69 6.95
C VAL A 158 -2.49 -6.49 6.04
N THR A 159 -2.00 -7.02 4.92
CA THR A 159 -2.79 -7.91 4.05
C THR A 159 -3.17 -9.21 4.78
N ILE A 160 -2.24 -9.79 5.53
CA ILE A 160 -2.51 -10.94 6.39
C ILE A 160 -3.58 -10.56 7.44
N PHE A 161 -3.43 -9.42 8.12
CA PHE A 161 -4.44 -8.92 9.07
C PHE A 161 -5.82 -8.75 8.41
N ALA A 162 -5.88 -8.22 7.20
CA ALA A 162 -7.10 -8.05 6.42
C ALA A 162 -7.77 -9.40 6.07
N TYR A 163 -6.99 -10.44 5.78
CA TYR A 163 -7.55 -11.79 5.57
C TYR A 163 -8.21 -12.34 6.84
N HIS A 164 -7.57 -12.17 8.00
CA HIS A 164 -8.14 -12.60 9.29
C HIS A 164 -9.42 -11.86 9.65
N ASN A 165 -9.52 -10.58 9.27
CA ASN A 165 -10.64 -9.72 9.63
C ASN A 165 -11.55 -9.42 8.43
N SER A 166 -11.54 -10.28 7.40
CA SER A 166 -12.20 -9.98 6.12
C SER A 166 -13.69 -9.68 6.27
N ASP A 167 -14.42 -10.41 7.12
CA ASP A 167 -15.83 -10.14 7.42
C ASP A 167 -16.08 -8.77 8.07
N HIS A 168 -15.21 -8.36 8.98
CA HIS A 168 -15.29 -7.06 9.63
C HIS A 168 -14.88 -5.94 8.69
N LEU A 169 -13.82 -6.15 7.91
CA LEU A 169 -13.30 -5.19 6.95
C LEU A 169 -14.34 -4.89 5.85
N MET A 170 -15.01 -5.91 5.32
CA MET A 170 -16.06 -5.77 4.29
C MET A 170 -17.25 -4.92 4.75
N LYS A 171 -17.53 -4.91 6.06
CA LYS A 171 -18.66 -4.18 6.67
C LYS A 171 -18.23 -2.83 7.24
N HIS A 172 -16.94 -2.55 7.25
CA HIS A 172 -16.39 -1.33 7.82
C HIS A 172 -16.64 -0.14 6.90
N GLU A 173 -16.88 1.04 7.50
CA GLU A 173 -17.21 2.27 6.77
C GLU A 173 -16.07 2.75 5.86
N SER A 174 -14.82 2.41 6.18
CA SER A 174 -13.64 2.77 5.38
C SER A 174 -13.39 1.82 4.20
N PHE A 175 -14.14 0.73 4.04
CA PHE A 175 -13.95 -0.19 2.92
C PHE A 175 -13.98 0.48 1.53
N PRO A 176 -14.88 1.45 1.24
CA PRO A 176 -14.88 2.21 -0.01
C PRO A 176 -13.57 2.95 -0.29
N ASP A 177 -12.82 3.33 0.74
CA ASP A 177 -11.57 4.07 0.57
C ASP A 177 -10.45 3.20 -0.04
N LEU A 178 -10.61 1.88 -0.16
CA LEU A 178 -9.62 1.00 -0.78
C LEU A 178 -9.32 1.42 -2.22
N GLN A 179 -8.04 1.53 -2.55
CA GLN A 179 -7.63 1.74 -3.93
C GLN A 179 -7.98 0.50 -4.77
N TYR A 180 -8.42 0.73 -6.02
CA TYR A 180 -8.79 -0.34 -6.95
C TYR A 180 -7.75 -1.47 -7.01
N SER A 181 -6.46 -1.13 -7.14
CA SER A 181 -5.38 -2.12 -7.23
C SER A 181 -5.25 -2.98 -5.96
N VAL A 182 -5.45 -2.38 -4.79
CA VAL A 182 -5.42 -3.08 -3.50
C VAL A 182 -6.63 -4.01 -3.38
N LEU A 183 -7.82 -3.52 -3.71
CA LEU A 183 -9.05 -4.32 -3.71
C LEU A 183 -8.93 -5.52 -4.65
N VAL A 184 -8.42 -5.33 -5.87
CA VAL A 184 -8.15 -6.42 -6.82
C VAL A 184 -7.20 -7.46 -6.22
N ASN A 185 -6.13 -7.02 -5.56
CA ASN A 185 -5.17 -7.94 -4.94
C ASN A 185 -5.80 -8.77 -3.81
N LEU A 186 -6.60 -8.13 -2.95
CA LEU A 186 -7.34 -8.82 -1.89
C LEU A 186 -8.31 -9.84 -2.48
N LEU A 187 -9.11 -9.46 -3.48
CA LEU A 187 -10.13 -10.31 -4.08
C LEU A 187 -9.57 -11.46 -4.93
N LYS A 188 -8.41 -11.28 -5.56
CA LYS A 188 -7.68 -12.35 -6.25
C LYS A 188 -7.19 -13.43 -5.28
N SER A 189 -6.94 -13.07 -4.03
CA SER A 189 -6.49 -14.01 -3.02
C SER A 189 -7.58 -14.99 -2.63
N ASN A 190 -7.21 -16.27 -2.51
CA ASN A 190 -8.09 -17.28 -1.93
C ASN A 190 -8.30 -17.06 -0.42
N TRP A 191 -7.48 -16.25 0.24
CA TRP A 191 -7.49 -16.09 1.70
C TRP A 191 -8.41 -14.98 2.21
N PHE A 192 -8.96 -14.14 1.32
CA PHE A 192 -9.94 -13.12 1.67
C PHE A 192 -11.32 -13.76 1.89
N CYS A 193 -11.46 -14.51 2.98
CA CYS A 193 -12.52 -15.49 3.20
C CYS A 193 -13.78 -14.88 3.83
N SER A 194 -14.45 -13.98 3.11
CA SER A 194 -15.79 -13.50 3.46
C SER A 194 -16.86 -14.18 2.59
N PRO A 195 -18.14 -14.28 3.02
CA PRO A 195 -19.21 -14.79 2.18
C PRO A 195 -19.23 -14.09 0.82
N GLU A 196 -19.34 -14.84 -0.27
CA GLU A 196 -19.26 -14.25 -1.62
C GLU A 196 -20.38 -13.24 -1.89
N ILE A 197 -21.51 -13.35 -1.17
CA ILE A 197 -22.58 -12.35 -1.20
C ILE A 197 -22.16 -11.02 -0.53
N ASP A 198 -21.42 -11.08 0.57
CA ASP A 198 -20.88 -9.91 1.25
C ASP A 198 -19.81 -9.26 0.37
N ILE A 199 -18.93 -10.05 -0.26
CA ILE A 199 -17.93 -9.59 -1.24
C ILE A 199 -18.60 -8.85 -2.39
N LEU A 200 -19.62 -9.45 -3.01
CA LEU A 200 -20.37 -8.80 -4.09
C LEU A 200 -21.00 -7.49 -3.63
N THR A 201 -21.65 -7.50 -2.46
CA THR A 201 -22.30 -6.32 -1.88
C THR A 201 -21.29 -5.20 -1.66
N GLY A 202 -20.12 -5.49 -1.08
CA GLY A 202 -19.07 -4.50 -0.87
C GLY A 202 -18.48 -3.95 -2.16
N ILE A 203 -18.32 -4.76 -3.21
CA ILE A 203 -17.89 -4.27 -4.54
C ILE A 203 -18.90 -3.28 -5.12
N LEU A 204 -20.20 -3.59 -5.03
CA LEU A 204 -21.25 -2.69 -5.51
C LEU A 204 -21.31 -1.40 -4.70
N TYR A 205 -21.09 -1.49 -3.39
CA TYR A 205 -21.01 -0.33 -2.51
C TYR A 205 -19.79 0.54 -2.85
N TRP A 206 -18.60 -0.06 -2.96
CA TRP A 206 -17.36 0.60 -3.39
C TRP A 206 -17.53 1.32 -4.74
N HIS A 207 -18.15 0.67 -5.73
CA HIS A 207 -18.39 1.29 -7.04
C HIS A 207 -19.37 2.46 -6.95
N THR A 208 -20.43 2.33 -6.14
CA THR A 208 -21.42 3.40 -5.96
C THR A 208 -20.80 4.64 -5.31
N ASP A 209 -19.88 4.45 -4.37
CA ASP A 209 -19.15 5.53 -3.72
C ASP A 209 -18.16 6.22 -4.67
N MET A 210 -17.43 5.43 -5.47
CA MET A 210 -16.54 5.96 -6.53
C MET A 210 -17.32 6.82 -7.54
N ASP A 211 -18.52 6.40 -7.92
CA ASP A 211 -19.42 7.17 -8.80
C ASP A 211 -19.93 8.46 -8.11
N ARG A 212 -20.11 8.44 -6.79
CA ARG A 212 -20.53 9.62 -6.01
C ARG A 212 -19.43 10.65 -5.91
N GLU A 213 -18.20 10.24 -5.59
CA GLU A 213 -17.03 11.14 -5.60
C GLU A 213 -16.81 11.75 -6.99
N SER A 214 -16.88 10.93 -8.04
CA SER A 214 -16.74 11.38 -9.43
C SER A 214 -17.80 12.41 -9.82
N LYS A 215 -19.03 12.28 -9.30
CA LYS A 215 -20.11 13.26 -9.51
C LYS A 215 -19.88 14.52 -8.68
N ASN A 216 -19.48 14.41 -7.42
CA ASN A 216 -19.22 15.56 -6.55
C ASN A 216 -18.10 16.45 -7.11
N VAL A 217 -17.03 15.86 -7.64
CA VAL A 217 -15.95 16.61 -8.31
C VAL A 217 -16.46 17.35 -9.55
N LYS A 218 -17.41 16.78 -10.30
CA LYS A 218 -18.05 17.47 -11.44
C LYS A 218 -18.97 18.61 -11.00
N TYR A 219 -19.68 18.48 -9.88
CA TYR A 219 -20.54 19.54 -9.36
C TYR A 219 -19.72 20.73 -8.83
N LEU A 220 -18.66 20.46 -8.05
CA LEU A 220 -17.74 21.50 -7.57
C LEU A 220 -17.04 22.21 -8.75
N ALA A 221 -16.64 21.48 -9.79
CA ALA A 221 -16.06 22.09 -10.99
C ALA A 221 -17.06 22.93 -11.81
N LYS A 222 -18.37 22.67 -11.69
CA LYS A 222 -19.42 23.39 -12.40
C LYS A 222 -19.88 24.64 -11.64
N GLU A 223 -19.94 24.56 -10.33
CA GLU A 223 -20.18 25.69 -9.43
C GLU A 223 -19.08 26.76 -9.60
N ASN A 224 -17.82 26.33 -9.73
CA ASN A 224 -16.68 27.22 -9.99
C ASN A 224 -16.62 27.76 -11.44
N ALA A 225 -17.40 27.20 -12.37
CA ALA A 225 -17.46 27.66 -13.77
C ALA A 225 -18.63 28.63 -14.02
N GLU A 226 -19.70 28.54 -13.24
CA GLU A 226 -20.85 29.44 -13.35
C GLU A 226 -20.58 30.82 -12.72
N ASP A 227 -19.54 30.96 -11.89
CA ASP A 227 -19.12 32.24 -11.27
C ASP A 227 -18.09 33.05 -12.11
N VAL A 228 -17.71 32.57 -13.31
CA VAL A 228 -16.70 33.23 -14.18
C VAL A 228 -17.30 33.76 -15.50
N THR A 229 -18.62 33.84 -15.63
CA THR A 229 -19.27 34.38 -16.85
C THR A 229 -20.07 35.66 -16.63
N GLU A 230 -19.47 36.65 -15.99
CA GLU A 230 -19.81 38.05 -16.29
C GLU A 230 -18.54 38.90 -16.47
N ASN A 231 -18.48 39.57 -17.63
CA ASN A 231 -17.54 40.63 -18.04
C ASN A 231 -16.19 40.22 -18.66
N HIS A 232 -16.18 40.04 -19.99
CA HIS A 232 -15.56 41.04 -20.88
C HIS A 232 -15.86 40.74 -22.35
N ASN A 233 -16.66 41.62 -22.96
CA ASN A 233 -16.59 41.91 -24.39
C ASN A 233 -15.37 42.82 -24.63
N MET A 234 -14.45 42.46 -25.52
CA MET A 234 -14.13 43.31 -26.67
C MET A 234 -13.22 42.60 -27.69
N SER A 235 -13.50 42.91 -28.95
CA SER A 235 -12.82 42.58 -30.18
C SER A 235 -11.36 43.04 -30.23
N ASP A 236 -10.48 42.33 -30.93
CA ASP A 236 -10.14 42.62 -32.34
C ASP A 236 -8.90 41.86 -32.85
N LEU A 237 -9.01 41.50 -34.13
CA LEU A 237 -7.99 41.35 -35.16
C LEU A 237 -7.01 40.15 -35.17
N ALA A 238 -7.13 39.44 -36.28
CA ALA A 238 -6.25 38.42 -36.82
C ALA A 238 -5.08 39.03 -37.62
N GLU A 239 -3.97 38.29 -37.70
CA GLU A 239 -3.31 37.80 -38.94
C GLU A 239 -1.78 37.70 -38.82
N LEU A 240 -1.28 36.48 -39.13
CA LEU A 240 -0.09 36.12 -39.93
C LEU A 240 1.30 36.57 -39.43
N SER A 241 2.41 35.84 -39.55
CA SER A 241 2.78 34.52 -40.09
C SER A 241 4.29 34.33 -39.82
N ASP A 242 4.72 33.09 -39.60
CA ASP A 242 6.01 32.45 -39.89
C ASP A 242 7.35 33.23 -39.81
N SER A 243 8.26 32.74 -38.96
CA SER A 243 9.63 32.38 -39.38
C SER A 243 10.35 31.52 -38.32
N GLU A 244 11.08 30.52 -38.82
CA GLU A 244 11.82 29.51 -38.07
C GLU A 244 13.21 29.98 -37.60
N THR A 245 13.75 29.18 -36.66
CA THR A 245 15.17 28.90 -36.33
C THR A 245 15.90 29.77 -35.29
N ASN A 246 16.10 29.23 -34.07
CA ASN A 246 17.38 28.64 -33.61
C ASN A 246 17.46 28.45 -32.08
N GLU A 247 17.89 27.23 -31.73
CA GLU A 247 18.59 26.73 -30.53
C GLU A 247 18.89 27.72 -29.37
N ALA A 248 18.43 27.37 -28.16
CA ALA A 248 19.26 27.11 -26.97
C ALA A 248 18.43 26.72 -25.74
N GLU A 249 19.00 25.82 -24.95
CA GLU A 249 18.66 25.38 -23.58
C GLU A 249 17.71 26.26 -22.75
N LYS A 250 16.62 25.67 -22.23
CA LYS A 250 16.29 25.63 -20.79
C LYS A 250 15.01 24.84 -20.48
N THR A 251 15.10 24.17 -19.33
CA THR A 251 14.06 23.79 -18.36
C THR A 251 12.61 24.22 -18.65
N ASP A 252 11.64 23.30 -18.53
CA ASP A 252 10.72 23.30 -17.39
C ASP A 252 9.69 22.15 -17.43
N ASN A 253 9.48 21.61 -16.23
CA ASN A 253 8.40 20.69 -15.88
C ASN A 253 7.06 21.43 -15.96
N VAL A 254 6.08 20.86 -16.65
CA VAL A 254 4.67 21.26 -16.52
C VAL A 254 4.01 20.33 -15.51
N SER A 255 3.96 20.75 -14.25
CA SER A 255 3.01 20.24 -13.26
C SER A 255 1.69 20.99 -13.42
N ASN A 256 0.62 20.25 -13.69
CA ASN A 256 -0.75 20.73 -13.63
C ASN A 256 -1.12 21.02 -12.16
N ASP A 257 -1.05 22.28 -11.74
CA ASP A 257 -1.70 22.73 -10.51
C ASP A 257 -2.93 23.58 -10.87
N LYS A 258 -4.11 22.99 -10.69
CA LYS A 258 -5.38 23.71 -10.62
C LYS A 258 -5.93 23.48 -9.22
N ASN A 259 -5.88 24.51 -8.37
CA ASN A 259 -6.77 24.76 -7.23
C ASN A 259 -6.25 25.99 -6.46
N VAL A 260 -6.61 27.19 -6.91
CA VAL A 260 -6.43 28.44 -6.17
C VAL A 260 -7.66 29.30 -6.42
N GLU A 261 -8.41 29.64 -5.38
CA GLU A 261 -9.53 30.57 -5.43
C GLU A 261 -9.40 31.58 -4.29
N CYS A 262 -9.55 32.87 -4.61
CA CYS A 262 -9.60 33.98 -3.65
C CYS A 262 -11.08 34.38 -3.46
N LEU A 263 -11.52 34.53 -2.20
CA LEU A 263 -12.90 34.92 -1.84
C LEU A 263 -13.06 36.45 -1.86
N PRO A 264 -14.23 37.00 -2.28
CA PRO A 264 -14.54 38.43 -2.11
C PRO A 264 -15.35 38.71 -0.83
N ASP A 265 -15.07 39.86 -0.22
CA ASP A 265 -15.80 40.43 0.93
C ASP A 265 -17.20 40.97 0.54
N GLY A 266 -18.21 40.64 1.35
CA GLY A 266 -19.61 40.97 1.07
C GLY A 266 -20.07 42.37 1.52
N LYS A 267 -21.11 42.91 0.83
CA LYS A 267 -22.06 43.92 1.33
C LYS A 267 -23.45 43.78 0.68
N GLU A 268 -24.48 44.14 1.45
CA GLU A 268 -25.92 43.90 1.25
C GLU A 268 -26.67 44.87 0.28
N SER A 269 -27.68 44.32 -0.43
CA SER A 269 -29.04 44.84 -0.78
C SER A 269 -29.24 46.11 -1.67
N PRO A 270 -30.45 46.39 -2.25
CA PRO A 270 -31.59 45.53 -2.65
C PRO A 270 -32.24 45.84 -4.05
N ASN A 271 -33.06 44.89 -4.54
CA ASN A 271 -34.27 44.99 -5.41
C ASN A 271 -34.34 45.95 -6.62
N THR A 272 -34.62 45.42 -7.83
CA THR A 272 -35.78 45.87 -8.67
C THR A 272 -36.16 44.82 -9.73
N ALA A 273 -37.47 44.65 -9.94
CA ALA A 273 -38.09 43.75 -10.90
C ALA A 273 -38.24 44.38 -12.31
N SER A 274 -38.18 43.58 -13.37
CA SER A 274 -39.00 43.78 -14.58
C SER A 274 -38.99 42.60 -15.55
N ASN A 275 -40.21 42.23 -15.97
CA ASN A 275 -40.60 41.28 -17.02
C ASN A 275 -40.05 41.59 -18.43
N SER A 276 -39.86 40.54 -19.26
CA SER A 276 -40.20 40.49 -20.70
C SER A 276 -39.69 39.17 -21.33
N LYS A 277 -40.54 38.16 -21.55
CA LYS A 277 -41.18 37.76 -22.83
C LYS A 277 -40.26 37.31 -24.00
N ASN A 278 -40.49 36.04 -24.36
CA ASN A 278 -40.51 35.41 -25.71
C ASN A 278 -39.21 35.23 -26.51
N ALA A 279 -38.84 33.97 -26.80
CA ALA A 279 -39.03 33.35 -28.12
C ALA A 279 -38.45 31.91 -28.16
N GLU A 280 -39.28 30.95 -28.58
CA GLU A 280 -38.84 29.69 -29.20
C GLU A 280 -38.20 29.99 -30.57
N PRO A 281 -37.20 29.19 -31.01
CA PRO A 281 -37.53 28.20 -32.03
C PRO A 281 -36.80 26.85 -31.91
N ALA A 282 -37.57 25.78 -32.14
CA ALA A 282 -37.34 24.54 -32.91
C ALA A 282 -35.94 23.86 -33.02
N PRO A 283 -35.91 22.51 -33.14
CA PRO A 283 -34.79 21.69 -32.71
C PRO A 283 -33.79 21.40 -33.82
N SER A 284 -32.52 21.79 -33.63
CA SER A 284 -31.41 21.26 -34.45
C SER A 284 -30.82 20.02 -33.78
N LYS A 285 -31.13 18.84 -34.34
CA LYS A 285 -30.38 17.60 -34.12
C LYS A 285 -28.92 17.82 -34.53
N LYS A 286 -28.03 18.00 -33.56
CA LYS A 286 -26.61 17.67 -33.68
C LYS A 286 -26.34 16.50 -32.76
N THR A 287 -26.12 15.33 -33.37
CA THR A 287 -25.59 14.14 -32.70
C THR A 287 -24.16 14.42 -32.30
N ASP A 288 -23.99 15.03 -31.14
CA ASP A 288 -22.70 15.12 -30.47
C ASP A 288 -22.52 13.84 -29.64
N LYS A 289 -22.00 12.78 -30.29
CA LYS A 289 -21.52 11.59 -29.58
C LYS A 289 -20.15 11.91 -29.00
N GLY A 290 -20.10 12.85 -28.06
CA GLY A 290 -19.07 12.84 -27.03
C GLY A 290 -19.28 11.55 -26.25
N MET A 291 -18.54 10.51 -26.60
CA MET A 291 -18.55 9.25 -25.89
C MET A 291 -17.97 9.54 -24.50
N ASP A 292 -18.86 9.71 -23.53
CA ASP A 292 -18.53 10.01 -22.15
C ASP A 292 -17.56 8.91 -21.67
N ILE A 293 -16.27 9.25 -21.53
CA ILE A 293 -15.19 8.29 -21.27
C ILE A 293 -15.32 7.75 -19.83
N VAL A 294 -15.91 8.55 -18.93
CA VAL A 294 -16.01 8.26 -17.50
C VAL A 294 -16.98 7.10 -17.21
N PRO A 295 -18.21 7.05 -17.78
CA PRO A 295 -19.10 5.89 -17.61
C PRO A 295 -18.56 4.58 -18.18
N VAL A 296 -17.81 4.65 -19.30
CA VAL A 296 -17.23 3.45 -19.92
C VAL A 296 -16.09 2.89 -19.06
N PHE A 297 -15.27 3.77 -18.48
CA PHE A 297 -14.20 3.37 -17.55
C PHE A 297 -14.76 2.73 -16.28
N ALA A 298 -15.74 3.37 -15.62
CA ALA A 298 -16.38 2.83 -14.42
C ALA A 298 -17.00 1.44 -14.66
N LYS A 299 -17.68 1.26 -15.81
CA LYS A 299 -18.25 -0.03 -16.20
C LYS A 299 -17.19 -1.13 -16.39
N ASN A 300 -16.03 -0.80 -16.96
CA ASN A 300 -14.94 -1.76 -17.16
C ASN A 300 -14.26 -2.13 -15.83
N VAL A 301 -14.14 -1.16 -14.92
CA VAL A 301 -13.63 -1.39 -13.55
C VAL A 301 -14.53 -2.36 -12.82
N LEU A 302 -15.85 -2.12 -12.82
CA LEU A 302 -16.81 -2.99 -12.16
C LEU A 302 -16.80 -4.41 -12.72
N LYS A 303 -16.81 -4.57 -14.05
CA LYS A 303 -16.69 -5.89 -14.69
C LYS A 303 -15.44 -6.65 -14.26
N SER A 304 -14.31 -5.95 -14.14
CA SER A 304 -13.05 -6.56 -13.70
C SER A 304 -13.13 -7.07 -12.26
N LEU A 305 -13.85 -6.37 -11.38
CA LEU A 305 -14.07 -6.80 -10.01
C LEU A 305 -15.09 -7.94 -9.91
N LEU A 306 -16.19 -7.88 -10.67
CA LEU A 306 -17.19 -8.95 -10.73
C LEU A 306 -16.58 -10.28 -11.19
N ALA A 307 -15.59 -10.25 -12.10
CA ALA A 307 -14.88 -11.44 -12.56
C ALA A 307 -14.06 -12.15 -11.45
N LEU A 308 -13.87 -11.50 -10.29
CA LEU A 308 -13.22 -12.08 -9.11
C LEU A 308 -14.22 -12.68 -8.11
N VAL A 309 -15.52 -12.44 -8.28
CA VAL A 309 -16.59 -12.97 -7.43
C VAL A 309 -16.99 -14.37 -7.89
N ARG A 310 -17.05 -15.32 -6.95
CA ARG A 310 -17.36 -16.73 -7.22
C ARG A 310 -18.85 -16.96 -7.07
N ILE A 311 -19.63 -16.50 -8.04
CA ILE A 311 -21.10 -16.51 -7.97
C ILE A 311 -21.69 -17.90 -7.67
N SER A 312 -21.04 -18.99 -8.09
CA SER A 312 -21.47 -20.37 -7.80
C SER A 312 -21.46 -20.73 -6.30
N ARG A 313 -20.88 -19.87 -5.46
CA ARG A 313 -20.82 -20.04 -3.99
C ARG A 313 -21.89 -19.23 -3.25
N ILE A 314 -22.65 -18.38 -3.96
CA ILE A 314 -23.77 -17.65 -3.38
C ILE A 314 -25.00 -18.56 -3.44
N SER A 315 -25.69 -18.76 -2.32
CA SER A 315 -26.90 -19.57 -2.34
C SER A 315 -28.02 -18.87 -3.11
N ALA A 316 -28.90 -19.65 -3.75
CA ALA A 316 -30.05 -19.09 -4.46
C ALA A 316 -30.92 -18.21 -3.54
N LYS A 317 -31.01 -18.54 -2.25
CA LYS A 317 -31.73 -17.74 -1.26
C LYS A 317 -31.08 -16.37 -1.06
N GLU A 318 -29.78 -16.33 -0.74
CA GLU A 318 -29.04 -15.07 -0.52
C GLU A 318 -29.06 -14.20 -1.77
N TRP A 319 -28.89 -14.80 -2.95
CA TRP A 319 -28.96 -14.08 -4.22
C TRP A 319 -30.33 -13.41 -4.43
N MET A 320 -31.42 -14.15 -4.19
CA MET A 320 -32.77 -13.62 -4.34
C MET A 320 -33.08 -12.53 -3.32
N GLU A 321 -32.64 -12.69 -2.06
CA GLU A 321 -32.77 -11.66 -1.03
C GLU A 321 -32.00 -10.39 -1.41
N ALA A 322 -30.77 -10.53 -1.92
CA ALA A 322 -29.94 -9.40 -2.34
C ALA A 322 -30.53 -8.65 -3.53
N LEU A 323 -31.09 -9.35 -4.53
CA LEU A 323 -31.75 -8.72 -5.70
C LEU A 323 -32.94 -7.82 -5.33
N LEU A 324 -33.53 -8.00 -4.15
CA LEU A 324 -34.63 -7.14 -3.67
C LEU A 324 -34.14 -5.79 -3.15
N THR A 325 -32.85 -5.66 -2.81
CA THR A 325 -32.24 -4.43 -2.31
C THR A 325 -32.13 -3.36 -3.40
N GLU A 326 -32.18 -2.08 -3.02
CA GLU A 326 -32.00 -0.97 -3.98
C GLU A 326 -30.63 -0.99 -4.64
N LEU A 327 -29.59 -1.35 -3.88
CA LEU A 327 -28.23 -1.47 -4.39
C LEU A 327 -28.18 -2.41 -5.61
N PHE A 328 -28.70 -3.62 -5.49
CA PHE A 328 -28.66 -4.61 -6.58
C PHE A 328 -29.56 -4.22 -7.75
N LYS A 329 -30.70 -3.56 -7.50
CA LYS A 329 -31.58 -3.06 -8.58
C LYS A 329 -30.84 -2.11 -9.53
N ASN A 330 -29.95 -1.27 -9.00
CA ASN A 330 -29.14 -0.35 -9.81
C ASN A 330 -28.17 -1.08 -10.76
N TYR A 331 -27.75 -2.29 -10.40
CA TYR A 331 -26.78 -3.10 -11.16
C TYR A 331 -27.41 -4.30 -11.89
N ASN A 332 -28.74 -4.45 -11.89
CA ASN A 332 -29.44 -5.62 -12.39
C ASN A 332 -28.99 -6.06 -13.82
N HIS A 333 -28.82 -5.09 -14.72
CA HIS A 333 -28.37 -5.34 -16.10
C HIS A 333 -26.97 -5.97 -16.22
N LEU A 334 -26.09 -5.80 -15.23
CA LEU A 334 -24.76 -6.42 -15.16
C LEU A 334 -24.79 -7.74 -14.40
N LEU A 335 -25.58 -7.81 -13.32
CA LEU A 335 -25.64 -8.98 -12.45
C LEU A 335 -26.36 -10.17 -13.10
N LEU A 336 -27.24 -9.94 -14.07
CA LEU A 336 -27.93 -11.01 -14.82
C LEU A 336 -27.04 -11.71 -15.85
N ASP A 337 -25.92 -11.13 -16.23
CA ASP A 337 -24.98 -11.72 -17.19
C ASP A 337 -23.90 -12.52 -16.44
N VAL A 338 -24.08 -13.84 -16.41
CA VAL A 338 -23.20 -14.79 -15.71
C VAL A 338 -21.76 -14.73 -16.22
N HIS A 339 -21.52 -14.27 -17.45
CA HIS A 339 -20.18 -14.12 -18.00
C HIS A 339 -19.35 -13.02 -17.32
N ASN A 340 -19.99 -12.14 -16.52
CA ASN A 340 -19.28 -11.13 -15.75
C ASN A 340 -18.64 -11.70 -14.46
N PHE A 341 -18.92 -12.95 -14.08
CA PHE A 341 -18.46 -13.54 -12.82
C PHE A 341 -17.33 -14.57 -13.01
N SER A 342 -16.65 -14.90 -11.92
CA SER A 342 -15.62 -15.93 -11.92
C SER A 342 -16.21 -17.31 -12.20
N SER A 343 -15.57 -18.07 -13.08
CA SER A 343 -15.82 -19.51 -13.26
C SER A 343 -15.16 -20.37 -12.17
N CYS A 344 -14.42 -19.77 -11.24
CA CYS A 344 -13.75 -20.50 -10.17
C CYS A 344 -14.76 -21.04 -9.15
N HIS A 345 -14.82 -22.37 -9.04
CA HIS A 345 -15.70 -23.07 -8.09
C HIS A 345 -15.04 -23.37 -6.74
N LEU A 346 -13.72 -23.14 -6.62
CA LEU A 346 -13.00 -23.40 -5.38
C LEU A 346 -13.50 -22.47 -4.28
N ALA A 347 -13.73 -23.01 -3.08
CA ALA A 347 -14.03 -22.18 -1.92
C ALA A 347 -12.84 -21.25 -1.63
N ARG A 348 -13.13 -20.04 -1.13
CA ARG A 348 -12.08 -19.26 -0.46
C ARG A 348 -11.60 -20.07 0.74
N GLN A 349 -10.30 -20.10 0.92
CA GLN A 349 -9.68 -20.84 1.99
C GLN A 349 -9.72 -19.96 3.23
N GLU A 350 -10.36 -20.45 4.29
CA GLU A 350 -10.25 -19.82 5.60
C GLU A 350 -8.77 -19.74 5.97
N TYR A 351 -8.32 -18.53 6.28
CA TYR A 351 -7.10 -18.36 7.05
C TYR A 351 -7.47 -18.77 8.48
N VAL A 352 -7.10 -19.99 8.89
CA VAL A 352 -7.80 -20.64 10.01
C VAL A 352 -7.50 -19.98 11.37
N ILE A 353 -8.59 -19.46 11.94
CA ILE A 353 -8.98 -19.33 13.35
C ILE A 353 -7.86 -19.25 14.38
N VAL A 354 -7.78 -18.08 15.01
CA VAL A 354 -7.16 -17.89 16.31
C VAL A 354 -8.12 -18.38 17.39
N THR A 355 -7.80 -19.49 18.06
CA THR A 355 -8.48 -19.84 19.32
C THR A 355 -7.78 -19.13 20.47
N PHE A 356 -8.49 -18.23 21.14
CA PHE A 356 -8.01 -17.63 22.39
C PHE A 356 -8.31 -18.57 23.55
N GLY A 357 -7.31 -19.34 23.97
CA GLY A 357 -7.32 -19.90 25.32
C GLY A 357 -7.08 -18.80 26.36
N PRO A 358 -7.39 -19.03 27.65
CA PRO A 358 -7.02 -18.08 28.70
C PRO A 358 -5.49 -17.88 28.81
N GLU A 359 -4.71 -18.89 28.41
CA GLU A 359 -3.25 -18.94 28.62
C GLU A 359 -2.44 -18.76 27.32
N TYR A 360 -3.03 -19.05 26.16
CA TYR A 360 -2.32 -19.06 24.87
C TYR A 360 -3.17 -18.49 23.74
N THR A 361 -2.49 -18.01 22.70
CA THR A 361 -3.02 -17.67 21.40
C THR A 361 -2.60 -18.76 20.42
N GLU A 362 -3.57 -19.53 19.90
CA GLU A 362 -3.32 -20.53 18.87
C GLU A 362 -3.52 -19.92 17.48
N TYR A 363 -2.72 -20.31 16.50
CA TYR A 363 -2.80 -19.89 15.12
C TYR A 363 -2.81 -21.13 14.24
N LEU A 364 -3.77 -21.25 13.32
CA LEU A 364 -3.82 -22.37 12.39
C LEU A 364 -3.78 -21.86 10.95
N VAL A 365 -2.66 -22.03 10.27
CA VAL A 365 -2.56 -21.63 8.86
C VAL A 365 -2.66 -22.89 8.02
N ARG A 366 -3.52 -22.94 7.00
CA ARG A 366 -3.67 -24.12 6.12
C ARG A 366 -3.45 -23.78 4.65
N ASN A 367 -2.95 -24.76 3.91
CA ASN A 367 -2.76 -24.72 2.45
C ASN A 367 -2.00 -23.49 1.95
N VAL A 368 -0.92 -23.11 2.64
CA VAL A 368 -0.08 -21.97 2.25
C VAL A 368 1.01 -22.44 1.32
N LYS A 369 1.05 -21.90 0.10
CA LYS A 369 2.17 -22.07 -0.82
C LYS A 369 3.04 -20.84 -0.82
N ARG A 370 4.36 -21.04 -0.68
CA ARG A 370 5.35 -19.96 -0.69
C ARG A 370 6.55 -20.35 -1.51
N THR A 371 7.11 -19.38 -2.21
CA THR A 371 8.31 -19.56 -3.02
C THR A 371 9.50 -18.86 -2.34
N PHE A 372 10.64 -19.54 -2.30
CA PHE A 372 11.85 -19.10 -1.62
C PHE A 372 13.02 -19.20 -2.58
N THR A 373 13.87 -18.19 -2.57
CA THR A 373 15.10 -18.20 -3.37
C THR A 373 16.31 -18.29 -2.47
N ILE A 374 17.19 -19.25 -2.74
CA ILE A 374 18.49 -19.39 -2.07
C ILE A 374 19.57 -19.15 -3.12
N LYS A 375 20.43 -18.15 -2.88
CA LYS A 375 21.62 -17.90 -3.71
C LYS A 375 22.73 -18.86 -3.31
N GLY A 376 23.22 -19.67 -4.24
CA GLY A 376 24.37 -20.54 -4.03
C GLY A 376 25.66 -19.72 -3.91
N ILE A 377 26.31 -19.75 -2.75
CA ILE A 377 27.61 -19.09 -2.53
C ILE A 377 28.73 -20.14 -2.48
N HIS A 378 29.96 -19.72 -2.81
CA HIS A 378 31.13 -20.56 -3.01
C HIS A 378 31.58 -21.41 -1.80
N ARG A 379 31.89 -22.69 -2.08
CA ARG A 379 32.99 -23.56 -1.57
C ARG A 379 33.13 -23.95 -0.09
N THR A 380 32.28 -23.52 0.84
CA THR A 380 32.32 -24.08 2.21
C THR A 380 31.24 -25.15 2.39
N HIS A 381 31.66 -26.41 2.34
CA HIS A 381 30.82 -27.63 2.44
C HIS A 381 30.07 -27.81 3.79
N THR A 382 29.97 -26.77 4.61
CA THR A 382 29.36 -26.83 5.94
C THR A 382 28.41 -25.66 6.22
N GLN A 383 28.32 -24.68 5.31
CA GLN A 383 27.50 -23.50 5.52
C GLN A 383 26.01 -23.83 5.31
N LEU A 384 25.20 -23.37 6.26
CA LEU A 384 23.75 -23.35 6.13
C LEU A 384 23.36 -22.09 5.35
N TYR A 385 22.62 -22.27 4.27
CA TYR A 385 22.10 -21.19 3.44
C TYR A 385 20.64 -20.95 3.78
N GLU A 386 20.26 -19.73 4.13
CA GLU A 386 18.89 -19.38 4.53
C GLU A 386 18.21 -18.51 3.46
N SER A 387 16.89 -18.68 3.33
CA SER A 387 16.03 -17.74 2.61
C SER A 387 15.89 -16.41 3.37
N GLU A 388 15.22 -15.45 2.72
CA GLU A 388 14.68 -14.28 3.41
C GLU A 388 13.71 -14.68 4.54
N ILE A 389 13.58 -13.79 5.53
CA ILE A 389 12.63 -13.94 6.64
C ILE A 389 11.22 -13.81 6.09
N TYR A 390 10.32 -14.66 6.56
CA TYR A 390 8.89 -14.51 6.35
C TYR A 390 8.13 -14.79 7.64
N PHE A 391 6.96 -14.18 7.78
CA PHE A 391 6.13 -14.34 8.96
C PHE A 391 5.10 -15.46 8.74
N LEU A 392 5.17 -16.50 9.57
CA LEU A 392 4.10 -17.48 9.75
C LEU A 392 3.57 -17.37 11.16
N SER A 393 2.32 -16.95 11.33
CA SER A 393 1.68 -16.97 12.66
C SER A 393 2.49 -16.24 13.75
N ASN A 394 3.09 -15.09 13.41
CA ASN A 394 4.01 -14.29 14.25
C ASN A 394 5.39 -14.91 14.55
N LEU A 395 5.73 -16.04 13.93
CA LEU A 395 7.09 -16.57 13.93
C LEU A 395 7.84 -16.12 12.69
N HIS A 396 9.07 -15.65 12.88
CA HIS A 396 10.06 -15.51 11.83
C HIS A 396 10.47 -16.88 11.35
N THR A 397 10.05 -17.22 10.15
CA THR A 397 10.41 -18.47 9.52
C THR A 397 11.43 -18.22 8.42
N ARG A 398 12.36 -19.16 8.24
CA ARG A 398 13.30 -19.23 7.12
C ARG A 398 13.41 -20.66 6.63
N ILE A 399 13.72 -20.82 5.35
CA ILE A 399 14.10 -22.12 4.80
C ILE A 399 15.60 -22.18 4.70
N GLY A 400 16.16 -23.18 5.37
CA GLY A 400 17.57 -23.50 5.33
C GLY A 400 17.87 -24.61 4.33
N MET A 401 18.99 -24.52 3.64
CA MET A 401 19.60 -25.63 2.90
C MET A 401 21.02 -25.80 3.40
N LYS A 402 21.40 -27.02 3.78
CA LYS A 402 22.77 -27.37 4.16
C LYS A 402 23.27 -28.50 3.29
N PHE A 403 24.49 -28.34 2.80
CA PHE A 403 25.26 -29.44 2.23
C PHE A 403 25.77 -30.32 3.37
N THR A 404 25.36 -31.59 3.44
CA THR A 404 25.70 -32.45 4.58
C THR A 404 26.80 -33.44 4.30
N ASP A 405 26.86 -34.02 3.10
CA ASP A 405 27.84 -35.04 2.80
C ASP A 405 28.09 -35.16 1.28
N TRP A 406 29.28 -35.62 0.93
CA TRP A 406 29.55 -36.16 -0.40
C TRP A 406 30.23 -37.51 -0.27
N ARG A 407 29.65 -38.53 -0.90
CA ARG A 407 30.20 -39.89 -0.90
C ARG A 407 30.54 -40.28 -2.33
N PHE A 408 31.65 -40.98 -2.49
CA PHE A 408 31.87 -41.74 -3.71
C PHE A 408 30.80 -42.84 -3.78
N GLY A 409 30.15 -42.99 -4.94
CA GLY A 409 29.15 -44.02 -5.15
C GLY A 409 29.70 -45.40 -4.78
N LYS A 410 28.91 -46.22 -4.07
CA LYS A 410 29.37 -47.53 -3.55
C LYS A 410 29.91 -48.45 -4.64
N ASN A 411 29.49 -48.25 -5.89
CA ASN A 411 29.79 -49.12 -7.02
C ASN A 411 30.65 -48.46 -8.12
N ASP A 412 30.88 -47.15 -8.07
CA ASP A 412 31.64 -46.44 -9.10
C ASP A 412 32.40 -45.22 -8.52
N LYS A 413 33.73 -45.23 -8.64
CA LYS A 413 34.59 -44.13 -8.16
C LYS A 413 34.42 -42.84 -8.98
N THR A 414 33.68 -42.90 -10.09
CA THR A 414 33.44 -41.75 -10.96
C THR A 414 32.18 -40.95 -10.60
N ASN A 415 31.24 -41.57 -9.86
CA ASN A 415 30.00 -40.93 -9.43
C ASN A 415 30.13 -40.30 -8.04
N PHE A 416 29.62 -39.08 -7.93
CA PHE A 416 29.49 -38.33 -6.70
C PHE A 416 28.03 -38.40 -6.25
N ASN A 417 27.80 -38.85 -5.02
CA ASN A 417 26.52 -38.66 -4.34
C ASN A 417 26.66 -37.41 -3.47
N ILE A 418 25.81 -36.42 -3.70
CA ILE A 418 25.72 -35.19 -2.92
C ILE A 418 24.38 -35.19 -2.20
N VAL A 419 24.42 -34.97 -0.89
CA VAL A 419 23.21 -34.89 -0.06
C VAL A 419 22.96 -33.44 0.36
N PHE A 420 21.80 -32.93 -0.03
CA PHE A 420 21.26 -31.66 0.46
C PHE A 420 20.25 -31.95 1.55
N THR A 421 20.43 -31.34 2.71
CA THR A 421 19.43 -31.38 3.78
C THR A 421 18.70 -30.04 3.83
N MET A 422 17.38 -30.10 3.74
CA MET A 422 16.51 -28.94 3.85
C MET A 422 16.00 -28.81 5.27
N PHE A 423 15.99 -27.58 5.79
CA PHE A 423 15.56 -27.24 7.15
C PHE A 423 14.47 -26.19 7.10
N LEU A 424 13.50 -26.32 8.00
CA LEU A 424 12.63 -25.21 8.39
C LEU A 424 13.23 -24.61 9.67
N LYS A 425 13.50 -23.31 9.63
CA LYS A 425 13.90 -22.54 10.80
C LYS A 425 12.76 -21.68 11.25
N CYS A 426 12.38 -21.75 12.52
CA CYS A 426 11.44 -20.82 13.12
C CYS A 426 12.09 -20.13 14.32
N SER A 427 11.80 -18.84 14.49
CA SER A 427 12.20 -18.04 15.65
C SER A 427 11.09 -17.05 15.99
N SER A 428 10.98 -16.68 17.26
CA SER A 428 10.06 -15.65 17.76
C SER A 428 10.88 -14.43 18.23
N ASP A 429 10.35 -13.22 18.05
CA ASP A 429 10.93 -12.02 18.69
C ASP A 429 10.68 -11.98 20.19
N LYS A 430 9.64 -12.69 20.64
CA LYS A 430 9.31 -12.80 22.06
C LYS A 430 10.03 -14.01 22.66
N PRO A 431 10.67 -13.87 23.83
CA PRO A 431 11.35 -14.96 24.55
C PRO A 431 10.37 -15.93 25.25
N GLU A 432 9.10 -15.91 24.86
CA GLU A 432 8.06 -16.73 25.46
C GLU A 432 8.03 -18.10 24.79
N SER A 433 7.79 -19.15 25.58
CA SER A 433 7.76 -20.53 25.11
C SER A 433 6.68 -20.75 24.05
N TRP A 434 7.07 -20.87 22.78
CA TRP A 434 6.14 -21.15 21.68
C TRP A 434 6.23 -22.61 21.25
N GLU A 435 5.14 -23.13 20.67
CA GLU A 435 5.10 -24.44 20.03
C GLU A 435 4.51 -24.27 18.63
N SER A 436 5.07 -24.90 17.60
CA SER A 436 4.53 -24.89 16.25
C SER A 436 4.60 -26.27 15.62
N ILE A 437 3.43 -26.82 15.28
CA ILE A 437 3.29 -28.08 14.56
C ILE A 437 2.98 -27.77 13.10
N THR A 438 3.93 -28.06 12.20
CA THR A 438 3.87 -27.71 10.78
C THR A 438 3.88 -28.96 9.92
N GLU A 439 2.81 -29.18 9.15
CA GLU A 439 2.76 -30.14 8.04
C GLU A 439 3.16 -29.44 6.74
N CYS A 440 4.34 -29.76 6.19
CA CYS A 440 4.81 -29.16 4.94
C CYS A 440 5.42 -30.16 3.96
N GLN A 441 5.38 -29.80 2.68
CA GLN A 441 6.02 -30.47 1.57
C GLN A 441 6.84 -29.43 0.80
N LEU A 442 8.07 -29.77 0.45
CA LEU A 442 8.97 -28.87 -0.25
C LEU A 442 9.18 -29.34 -1.69
N LYS A 443 8.95 -28.46 -2.64
CA LYS A 443 9.11 -28.70 -4.07
C LYS A 443 10.18 -27.77 -4.64
N LEU A 444 11.25 -28.31 -5.21
CA LEU A 444 12.24 -27.53 -5.93
C LEU A 444 11.72 -27.19 -7.34
N ILE A 445 11.62 -25.89 -7.67
CA ILE A 445 11.14 -25.36 -8.95
C ILE A 445 12.25 -24.54 -9.62
N SER A 446 13.52 -24.95 -9.49
CA SER A 446 14.62 -24.17 -10.07
C SER A 446 14.53 -24.16 -11.60
N ASN A 447 14.71 -22.98 -12.19
CA ASN A 447 14.77 -22.80 -13.65
C ASN A 447 16.15 -23.17 -14.24
N THR A 448 17.11 -23.56 -13.39
CA THR A 448 18.41 -24.05 -13.87
C THR A 448 18.23 -25.44 -14.49
N ILE A 449 18.56 -25.50 -15.78
CA ILE A 449 18.42 -26.64 -16.68
C ILE A 449 18.99 -27.90 -16.00
N ASP A 450 18.16 -28.95 -15.89
CA ASP A 450 18.45 -30.30 -15.38
C ASP A 450 17.99 -30.68 -13.96
N VAL A 451 17.34 -29.79 -13.21
CA VAL A 451 16.68 -30.20 -11.95
C VAL A 451 15.18 -30.36 -12.18
N ASN A 452 14.74 -31.58 -12.54
CA ASN A 452 13.31 -31.94 -12.61
C ASN A 452 12.63 -31.59 -11.28
N ASN A 453 11.36 -31.14 -11.30
CA ASN A 453 10.57 -30.76 -10.11
C ASN A 453 10.69 -31.80 -8.96
N ILE A 454 11.62 -31.59 -8.03
CA ILE A 454 11.87 -32.53 -6.93
C ILE A 454 10.90 -32.20 -5.82
N VAL A 455 10.17 -33.20 -5.34
CA VAL A 455 9.29 -33.06 -4.18
C VAL A 455 9.91 -33.79 -3.01
N LEU A 456 9.95 -33.14 -1.86
CA LEU A 456 10.44 -33.65 -0.58
C LEU A 456 9.29 -33.60 0.44
N PRO A 457 8.99 -34.71 1.13
CA PRO A 457 9.57 -36.05 0.96
C PRO A 457 9.24 -36.68 -0.40
N ALA A 458 10.11 -37.59 -0.87
CA ALA A 458 10.04 -38.19 -2.21
C ALA A 458 8.78 -39.04 -2.45
N ASP A 459 8.09 -39.45 -1.39
CA ASP A 459 6.81 -40.16 -1.43
C ASP A 459 5.60 -39.22 -1.63
N HIS A 460 5.84 -37.92 -1.80
CA HIS A 460 4.81 -36.89 -1.90
C HIS A 460 3.90 -36.77 -0.67
N SER A 461 4.31 -37.31 0.49
CA SER A 461 3.63 -37.04 1.76
C SER A 461 3.96 -35.63 2.28
N TYR A 462 3.27 -35.21 3.35
CA TYR A 462 3.64 -34.01 4.10
C TYR A 462 4.46 -34.43 5.32
N THR A 463 5.59 -33.78 5.54
CA THR A 463 6.38 -33.98 6.77
C THR A 463 5.75 -33.15 7.89
N THR A 464 5.44 -33.79 9.02
CA THR A 464 5.05 -33.08 10.26
C THR A 464 6.30 -32.69 11.03
N LEU A 465 6.45 -31.40 11.29
CA LEU A 465 7.55 -30.78 12.02
C LEU A 465 6.98 -30.25 13.34
N ILE A 466 7.60 -30.60 14.46
CA ILE A 466 7.27 -30.01 15.76
C ILE A 466 8.44 -29.11 16.12
N LEU A 467 8.14 -27.83 16.31
CA LEU A 467 9.07 -26.78 16.68
C LEU A 467 8.66 -26.25 18.05
N ASN A 468 9.57 -26.11 18.99
CA ASN A 468 9.30 -25.54 20.31
C ASN A 468 10.48 -24.69 20.80
N ASP A 469 10.32 -23.97 21.91
CA ASP A 469 11.40 -23.16 22.49
C ASP A 469 12.13 -23.88 23.65
N ASP A 470 11.90 -25.19 23.82
CA ASP A 470 12.32 -25.93 25.03
C ASP A 470 13.84 -26.14 25.17
N GLU A 471 14.66 -25.77 24.16
CA GLU A 471 16.11 -25.83 24.28
C GLU A 471 16.65 -24.55 24.94
N VAL A 472 17.01 -24.69 26.22
CA VAL A 472 17.49 -23.70 27.22
C VAL A 472 18.50 -22.64 26.75
N ASN A 473 19.00 -22.63 25.51
CA ASN A 473 19.97 -21.63 25.04
C ASN A 473 19.86 -21.18 23.57
N SER A 474 18.79 -21.48 22.83
CA SER A 474 18.62 -20.83 21.52
C SER A 474 17.16 -20.71 21.07
N CYS A 475 16.69 -19.47 20.89
CA CYS A 475 15.38 -19.11 20.29
C CYS A 475 15.26 -19.52 18.80
N ILE A 476 16.10 -20.43 18.31
CA ILE A 476 16.26 -20.82 16.93
C ILE A 476 16.29 -22.35 16.87
N GLN A 477 15.25 -22.95 16.32
CA GLN A 477 15.24 -24.37 15.99
C GLN A 477 15.32 -24.60 14.49
N TYR A 478 16.12 -25.59 14.09
CA TYR A 478 16.16 -26.12 12.72
C TYR A 478 15.58 -27.51 12.70
N VAL A 479 14.45 -27.69 12.03
CA VAL A 479 13.85 -29.02 11.85
C VAL A 479 14.05 -29.46 10.42
N LYS A 480 14.62 -30.65 10.25
CA LYS A 480 14.88 -31.26 8.94
C LYS A 480 13.54 -31.60 8.25
N ILE A 481 13.33 -31.05 7.06
CA ILE A 481 12.15 -31.33 6.22
C ILE A 481 12.35 -32.62 5.42
N GLY A 482 13.55 -32.79 4.88
CA GLY A 482 13.91 -33.90 4.01
C GLY A 482 15.34 -33.79 3.49
N GLU A 483 15.78 -34.85 2.80
CA GLU A 483 17.05 -34.92 2.09
C GLU A 483 16.81 -35.11 0.60
N TRP A 484 17.62 -34.46 -0.20
CA TRP A 484 17.72 -34.71 -1.63
C TRP A 484 19.12 -35.22 -1.94
N GLU A 485 19.19 -36.41 -2.54
CA GLU A 485 20.43 -36.97 -3.05
C GLU A 485 20.53 -36.74 -4.56
N TRP A 486 21.64 -36.13 -4.97
CA TRP A 486 22.02 -36.06 -6.38
C TRP A 486 23.15 -37.06 -6.62
N GLU A 487 22.96 -37.96 -7.59
CA GLU A 487 24.00 -38.88 -8.06
C GLU A 487 24.36 -38.55 -9.50
N GLY A 488 25.64 -38.27 -9.76
CA GLY A 488 26.11 -38.05 -11.12
C GLY A 488 27.63 -37.93 -11.25
N PRO A 489 28.15 -37.86 -12.49
CA PRO A 489 29.57 -37.72 -12.75
C PRO A 489 30.10 -36.40 -12.19
N ARG A 490 31.32 -36.39 -11.65
CA ARG A 490 31.98 -35.17 -11.15
C ARG A 490 31.96 -34.01 -12.14
N SER A 491 32.10 -34.33 -13.43
CA SER A 491 32.15 -33.37 -14.53
C SER A 491 30.81 -32.65 -14.74
N ASP A 492 29.70 -33.30 -14.43
CA ASP A 492 28.36 -32.73 -14.64
C ASP A 492 27.93 -31.87 -13.47
N TRP A 493 28.37 -32.21 -12.25
CA TRP A 493 28.16 -31.35 -11.08
C TRP A 493 28.63 -29.91 -11.30
N PHE A 494 29.83 -29.71 -11.85
CA PHE A 494 30.35 -28.37 -12.14
C PHE A 494 29.58 -27.62 -13.23
N LYS A 495 28.76 -28.33 -14.02
CA LYS A 495 27.85 -27.72 -15.00
C LYS A 495 26.50 -27.36 -14.37
N THR A 496 25.99 -28.22 -13.48
CA THR A 496 24.68 -28.09 -12.85
C THR A 496 24.66 -27.12 -11.67
N TYR A 497 25.75 -27.02 -10.91
CA TYR A 497 25.89 -26.08 -9.79
C TYR A 497 26.90 -24.99 -10.14
N LYS A 498 26.43 -23.82 -10.58
CA LYS A 498 27.30 -22.65 -10.75
C LYS A 498 27.24 -21.78 -9.49
N PRO A 499 28.39 -21.28 -9.03
CA PRO A 499 28.41 -20.22 -8.03
C PRO A 499 27.52 -19.05 -8.51
N ASN A 500 26.67 -18.54 -7.61
CA ASN A 500 25.64 -17.53 -7.86
C ASN A 500 24.35 -18.00 -8.53
N ASP A 501 24.17 -19.30 -8.76
CA ASP A 501 22.85 -19.80 -9.18
C ASP A 501 21.80 -19.55 -8.09
N ILE A 502 20.60 -19.19 -8.53
CA ILE A 502 19.44 -18.95 -7.66
C ILE A 502 18.56 -20.18 -7.70
N TYR A 503 18.52 -20.90 -6.59
CA TYR A 503 17.63 -22.05 -6.41
C TYR A 503 16.31 -21.57 -5.89
N THR A 504 15.23 -21.92 -6.60
CA THR A 504 13.87 -21.52 -6.24
C THR A 504 13.10 -22.74 -5.71
N PHE A 505 12.63 -22.66 -4.49
CA PHE A 505 11.86 -23.70 -3.81
C PHE A 505 10.44 -23.20 -3.60
N GLU A 506 9.43 -24.01 -3.91
CA GLU A 506 8.07 -23.83 -3.44
C GLU A 506 7.87 -24.74 -2.22
N VAL A 507 7.39 -24.19 -1.10
CA VAL A 507 6.93 -25.00 0.01
C VAL A 507 5.42 -24.90 0.10
N ASP A 508 4.80 -26.07 0.13
CA ASP A 508 3.39 -26.26 0.36
C ASP A 508 3.17 -26.65 1.81
N PHE A 509 2.63 -25.73 2.60
CA PHE A 509 2.23 -25.94 3.98
C PHE A 509 0.79 -26.41 4.00
N LYS A 510 0.56 -27.70 4.27
CA LYS A 510 -0.79 -28.24 4.48
C LYS A 510 -1.44 -27.64 5.72
N SER A 511 -0.69 -27.60 6.82
CA SER A 511 -1.11 -26.89 8.04
C SER A 511 0.08 -26.41 8.85
N ILE A 512 -0.05 -25.29 9.53
CA ILE A 512 0.88 -24.76 10.53
C ILE A 512 0.03 -24.41 11.74
N HIS A 513 0.26 -25.09 12.85
CA HIS A 513 -0.47 -24.89 14.10
C HIS A 513 0.50 -24.34 15.13
N THR A 514 0.43 -23.04 15.43
CA THR A 514 1.34 -22.36 16.35
C THR A 514 0.61 -21.98 17.62
N LYS A 515 1.20 -22.23 18.79
CA LYS A 515 0.73 -21.80 20.10
C LYS A 515 1.74 -20.83 20.69
N ILE A 516 1.29 -19.64 21.03
CA ILE A 516 2.12 -18.59 21.65
C ILE A 516 1.44 -18.20 22.98
N PRO A 517 2.16 -18.15 24.11
CA PRO A 517 1.64 -17.61 25.37
C PRO A 517 1.13 -16.18 25.19
N LYS A 518 0.19 -15.75 26.03
CA LYS A 518 -0.36 -14.38 25.99
C LYS A 518 0.51 -13.35 26.68
#